data_AF-A0A353PJD7-F1
#
_entry.id   AF-A0A353PJD7-F1
#
_cell.length_a   1.000
_cell.length_b   1.000
_cell.length_c   1.000
_cell.angle_alpha   90.00
_cell.angle_beta   90.00
_cell.angle_gamma   90.00
#
_symmetry.space_group_name_H-M   'P 1'
#
loop_
_entity.id
_entity.type
_entity.pdbx_description
1 polymer ?
#
loop_
_entity_poly.entity_id
_entity_poly.type
_entity_poly.pdbx_seq_one_letter_code
_entity_poly.pdbx_strand_id
1 'polypeptide(L)'
;MNKIARKLVLSILTVVLTVAALGTTTFAWFTLTNTSVVQPFQAQIVSDTGIEIAIGQPTVSPLDLNWVTTLTTAEITAYIEAEYLGAFKFNMVTTTDGAAFNALGIGALVPTTAGYLELPINFRSNTADRILWDSVTLSSVASNWLSDVSFTYVDDAVKAPSTAISIDASNAMRVAILGQLTAGANVV
;
A
#
# COMPACT_ATOMS: atom_id res chain seq x y z
N MET A 1 -4.53 38.06 49.23
CA MET A 1 -4.88 38.24 47.80
C MET A 1 -6.27 38.85 47.69
N ASN A 2 -6.38 40.08 47.20
CA ASN A 2 -7.67 40.77 47.08
C ASN A 2 -8.66 39.95 46.23
N LYS A 3 -9.95 39.97 46.60
CA LYS A 3 -11.03 39.23 45.92
C LYS A 3 -11.02 39.42 44.39
N ILE A 4 -10.56 40.58 43.92
CA ILE A 4 -10.41 40.92 42.50
C ILE A 4 -9.30 40.09 41.83
N ALA A 5 -8.11 40.00 42.44
CA ALA A 5 -7.00 39.24 41.89
C ALA A 5 -7.33 37.74 41.77
N ARG A 6 -8.07 37.17 42.74
CA ARG A 6 -8.53 35.79 42.68
C ARG A 6 -9.52 35.56 41.53
N LYS A 7 -10.46 36.49 41.31
CA LYS A 7 -11.43 36.40 40.20
C LYS A 7 -10.75 36.52 38.84
N LEU A 8 -9.74 37.39 38.73
CA LEU A 8 -8.99 37.59 37.50
C LEU A 8 -8.16 36.36 37.13
N VAL A 9 -7.46 35.75 38.10
CA VAL A 9 -6.73 34.49 37.88
C VAL A 9 -7.69 33.36 37.50
N LEU A 10 -8.86 33.25 38.15
CA LEU A 10 -9.83 32.22 37.81
C LEU A 10 -10.35 32.36 36.38
N SER A 11 -10.64 33.60 35.93
CA SER A 11 -11.12 33.90 34.58
C SER A 11 -10.09 33.55 33.51
N ILE A 12 -8.80 33.84 33.76
CA ILE A 12 -7.73 33.48 32.82
C ILE A 12 -7.60 31.96 32.76
N LEU A 13 -7.65 31.27 33.90
CA LEU A 13 -7.54 29.82 33.95
C LEU A 13 -8.69 29.11 33.21
N THR A 14 -9.92 29.64 33.33
CA THR A 14 -11.08 29.09 32.60
C THR A 14 -10.97 29.33 31.08
N VAL A 15 -10.42 30.46 30.64
CA VAL A 15 -10.18 30.72 29.21
C VAL A 15 -9.12 29.78 28.66
N VAL A 16 -8.03 29.55 29.40
CA VAL A 16 -6.98 28.61 28.97
C VAL A 16 -7.52 27.17 28.89
N LEU A 17 -8.30 26.74 29.88
CA LEU A 17 -8.92 25.41 29.88
C LEU A 17 -9.92 25.22 28.74
N THR A 18 -10.71 26.24 28.41
CA THR A 18 -11.66 26.18 27.29
C THR A 18 -10.95 26.14 25.94
N VAL A 19 -9.90 26.94 25.74
CA VAL A 19 -9.08 26.89 24.52
C VAL A 19 -8.40 25.52 24.38
N ALA A 20 -7.84 24.96 25.45
CA ALA A 20 -7.25 23.63 25.43
C ALA A 20 -8.27 22.54 25.08
N ALA A 21 -9.45 22.57 25.69
CA ALA A 21 -10.52 21.60 25.43
C ALA A 21 -11.07 21.70 23.99
N LEU A 22 -11.24 22.92 23.48
CA LEU A 22 -11.66 23.16 22.09
C LEU A 22 -10.57 22.70 21.11
N GLY A 23 -9.29 22.94 21.41
CA GLY A 23 -8.15 22.51 20.63
C GLY A 23 -8.01 20.98 20.56
N THR A 24 -8.13 20.29 21.69
CA THR A 24 -8.06 18.81 21.72
C THR A 24 -9.25 18.16 21.02
N THR A 25 -10.46 18.73 21.15
CA THR A 25 -11.65 18.25 20.43
C THR A 25 -11.48 18.43 18.92
N THR A 26 -10.92 19.57 18.50
CA THR A 26 -10.66 19.85 17.08
C THR A 26 -9.57 18.93 16.53
N PHE A 27 -8.47 18.70 17.26
CA PHE A 27 -7.41 17.77 16.85
C PHE A 27 -7.91 16.32 16.79
N ALA A 28 -8.71 15.90 17.77
CA ALA A 28 -9.35 14.58 17.77
C ALA A 28 -10.29 14.43 16.58
N TRP A 29 -11.08 15.45 16.25
CA TRP A 29 -11.92 15.46 15.07
C TRP A 29 -11.11 15.31 13.78
N PHE A 30 -10.05 16.11 13.60
CA PHE A 30 -9.17 16.01 12.43
C PHE A 30 -8.43 14.68 12.33
N THR A 31 -8.13 14.01 13.46
CA THR A 31 -7.47 12.69 13.46
C THR A 31 -8.45 11.53 13.30
N LEU A 32 -9.66 11.60 13.85
CA LEU A 32 -10.69 10.55 13.71
C LEU A 32 -11.28 10.54 12.28
N THR A 33 -11.56 11.71 11.71
CA THR A 33 -12.17 11.83 10.37
C THR A 33 -11.17 11.53 9.25
N ASN A 34 -9.86 11.61 9.49
CA ASN A 34 -8.83 11.21 8.54
C ASN A 34 -8.47 9.71 8.58
N THR A 35 -9.24 8.89 9.29
CA THR A 35 -9.11 7.44 9.12
C THR A 35 -9.70 7.07 7.75
N SER A 36 -8.83 7.03 6.75
CA SER A 36 -9.15 6.46 5.44
C SER A 36 -9.62 5.03 5.68
N VAL A 37 -10.91 4.78 5.46
CA VAL A 37 -11.44 3.42 5.43
C VAL A 37 -10.82 2.77 4.20
N VAL A 38 -9.74 2.02 4.41
CA VAL A 38 -9.20 1.15 3.37
C VAL A 38 -10.32 0.17 3.04
N GLN A 39 -10.87 0.27 1.83
CA GLN A 39 -11.83 -0.73 1.34
C GLN A 39 -11.21 -2.11 1.55
N PRO A 40 -11.98 -3.10 2.01
CA PRO A 40 -11.47 -4.45 2.21
C PRO A 40 -10.90 -4.94 0.89
N PHE A 41 -9.60 -5.24 0.90
CA PHE A 41 -8.90 -5.83 -0.23
C PHE A 41 -9.54 -7.19 -0.53
N GLN A 42 -10.08 -7.35 -1.73
CA GLN A 42 -10.64 -8.62 -2.21
C GLN A 42 -9.75 -9.11 -3.35
N ALA A 43 -9.01 -10.17 -3.08
CA ALA A 43 -8.28 -10.91 -4.10
C ALA A 43 -8.55 -12.40 -3.95
N GLN A 44 -8.68 -13.07 -5.08
CA GLN A 44 -8.78 -14.51 -5.18
C GLN A 44 -7.92 -14.93 -6.37
N ILE A 45 -7.06 -15.93 -6.18
CA ILE A 45 -6.25 -16.50 -7.25
C ILE A 45 -6.66 -17.97 -7.39
N VAL A 46 -7.11 -18.35 -8.59
CA VAL A 46 -7.54 -19.71 -8.91
C VAL A 46 -6.58 -20.26 -9.95
N SER A 47 -6.01 -21.43 -9.68
CA SER A 47 -5.22 -22.16 -10.65
C SER A 47 -6.05 -23.19 -11.40
N ASP A 48 -5.62 -23.50 -12.63
CA ASP A 48 -6.13 -24.64 -13.37
C ASP A 48 -5.51 -25.95 -12.84
N THR A 49 -6.05 -27.07 -13.28
CA THR A 49 -5.65 -28.42 -12.89
C THR A 49 -4.15 -28.62 -13.06
N GLY A 50 -3.49 -29.05 -11.98
CA GLY A 50 -2.05 -29.35 -12.00
C GLY A 50 -1.14 -28.17 -11.70
N ILE A 51 -1.67 -26.98 -11.43
CA ILE A 51 -0.92 -25.83 -10.91
C ILE A 51 -1.33 -25.58 -9.46
N GLU A 52 -0.35 -25.34 -8.62
CA GLU A 52 -0.55 -24.93 -7.22
C GLU A 52 0.10 -23.57 -6.98
N ILE A 53 -0.51 -22.82 -6.07
CA ILE A 53 -0.17 -21.44 -5.74
C ILE A 53 0.17 -21.36 -4.26
N ALA A 54 1.16 -20.55 -3.91
CA ALA A 54 1.43 -20.19 -2.53
C ALA A 54 1.80 -18.72 -2.40
N ILE A 55 1.32 -18.06 -1.35
CA ILE A 55 1.76 -16.72 -0.99
C ILE A 55 2.94 -16.82 0.00
N GLY A 56 4.01 -16.07 -0.26
CA GLY A 56 5.17 -16.05 0.62
C GLY A 56 6.42 -15.49 -0.05
N GLN A 57 7.29 -14.91 0.77
CA GLN A 57 8.53 -14.27 0.31
C GLN A 57 9.46 -15.27 -0.40
N PRO A 58 10.17 -14.87 -1.47
CA PRO A 58 11.09 -15.75 -2.21
C PRO A 58 12.31 -16.20 -1.38
N THR A 59 12.54 -15.59 -0.22
CA THR A 59 13.56 -16.00 0.75
C THR A 59 13.16 -17.22 1.57
N VAL A 60 11.86 -17.57 1.60
CA VAL A 60 11.34 -18.76 2.27
C VAL A 60 11.53 -19.98 1.37
N SER A 61 11.91 -21.10 1.96
CA SER A 61 12.04 -22.37 1.22
C SER A 61 10.69 -22.73 0.58
N PRO A 62 10.66 -23.12 -0.71
CA PRO A 62 9.43 -23.54 -1.37
C PRO A 62 8.73 -24.74 -0.68
N LEU A 63 9.47 -25.54 0.09
CA LEU A 63 8.93 -26.68 0.83
C LEU A 63 8.11 -26.27 2.07
N ASP A 64 8.35 -25.06 2.59
CA ASP A 64 7.71 -24.54 3.80
C ASP A 64 6.49 -23.66 3.48
N LEU A 65 6.23 -23.42 2.19
CA LEU A 65 5.07 -22.65 1.74
C LEU A 65 3.79 -23.50 1.77
N ASN A 66 2.65 -22.86 2.08
CA ASN A 66 1.35 -23.51 2.01
C ASN A 66 0.82 -23.47 0.57
N TRP A 67 0.86 -24.62 -0.11
CA TRP A 67 0.45 -24.74 -1.49
C TRP A 67 -1.01 -25.13 -1.61
N VAL A 68 -1.76 -24.32 -2.35
CA VAL A 68 -3.20 -24.44 -2.54
C VAL A 68 -3.57 -24.29 -4.02
N THR A 69 -4.71 -24.83 -4.43
CA THR A 69 -5.27 -24.60 -5.78
C THR A 69 -6.10 -23.32 -5.86
N THR A 70 -6.45 -22.75 -4.71
CA THR A 70 -7.17 -21.48 -4.62
C THR A 70 -6.63 -20.71 -3.44
N LEU A 71 -6.04 -19.55 -3.71
CA LEU A 71 -5.63 -18.60 -2.69
C LEU A 71 -6.82 -17.67 -2.41
N THR A 72 -7.38 -17.80 -1.20
CA THR A 72 -8.58 -17.07 -0.79
C THR A 72 -8.24 -15.68 -0.27
N THR A 73 -9.25 -14.79 -0.27
CA THR A 73 -9.10 -13.45 0.32
C THR A 73 -8.72 -13.52 1.81
N ALA A 74 -9.22 -14.50 2.55
CA ALA A 74 -8.89 -14.68 3.96
C ALA A 74 -7.39 -14.99 4.16
N GLU A 75 -6.82 -15.85 3.32
CA GLU A 75 -5.39 -16.19 3.38
C GLU A 75 -4.50 -15.00 2.99
N ILE A 76 -4.91 -14.20 2.00
CA ILE A 76 -4.15 -13.00 1.61
C ILE A 76 -4.23 -11.93 2.70
N THR A 77 -5.40 -11.70 3.29
CA THR A 77 -5.54 -10.78 4.42
C THR A 77 -4.70 -11.25 5.61
N ALA A 78 -4.72 -12.54 5.94
CA ALA A 78 -3.90 -13.10 7.00
C ALA A 78 -2.40 -12.91 6.71
N TYR A 79 -1.96 -13.08 5.46
CA TYR A 79 -0.59 -12.78 5.05
C TYR A 79 -0.25 -11.30 5.25
N ILE A 80 -1.09 -10.38 4.78
CA ILE A 80 -0.88 -8.94 4.93
C ILE A 80 -0.80 -8.55 6.42
N GLU A 81 -1.69 -9.07 7.26
CA GLU A 81 -1.72 -8.79 8.69
C GLU A 81 -0.47 -9.33 9.41
N ALA A 82 0.00 -10.52 9.02
CA ALA A 82 1.20 -11.12 9.57
C ALA A 82 2.48 -10.36 9.17
N GLU A 83 2.59 -9.95 7.89
CA GLU A 83 3.80 -9.34 7.34
C GLU A 83 3.90 -7.84 7.64
N TYR A 84 2.77 -7.11 7.63
CA TYR A 84 2.75 -5.64 7.67
C TYR A 84 2.16 -5.03 8.96
N LEU A 85 1.98 -5.83 10.01
CA LEU A 85 1.58 -5.46 11.39
C LEU A 85 1.12 -4.01 11.61
N GLY A 86 -0.20 -3.76 11.64
CA GLY A 86 -0.95 -2.67 12.32
C GLY A 86 -0.60 -1.18 12.08
N ALA A 87 0.64 -0.84 11.75
CA ALA A 87 1.17 0.51 11.56
C ALA A 87 1.57 0.77 10.10
N PHE A 88 1.25 -0.15 9.18
CA PHE A 88 1.49 0.04 7.76
C PHE A 88 0.83 1.33 7.25
N LYS A 89 1.59 2.08 6.46
CA LYS A 89 1.13 3.29 5.77
C LYS A 89 1.70 3.29 4.37
N PHE A 90 0.84 3.52 3.39
CA PHE A 90 1.30 3.77 2.02
C PHE A 90 2.15 5.04 1.98
N ASN A 91 3.24 4.98 1.22
CA ASN A 91 4.10 6.11 0.93
C ASN A 91 4.28 6.24 -0.59
N MET A 92 4.70 7.41 -1.04
CA MET A 92 5.01 7.64 -2.45
C MET A 92 6.32 6.93 -2.79
N VAL A 93 6.19 5.77 -3.43
CA VAL A 93 7.31 4.96 -3.90
C VAL A 93 7.18 4.71 -5.40
N THR A 94 8.31 4.51 -6.06
CA THR A 94 8.37 4.18 -7.49
C THR A 94 9.41 3.11 -7.74
N THR A 95 9.27 2.40 -8.85
CA THR A 95 10.16 1.34 -9.29
C THR A 95 10.17 1.28 -10.82
N THR A 96 11.30 0.90 -11.39
CA THR A 96 11.46 0.68 -12.83
C THR A 96 11.45 -0.80 -13.21
N ASP A 97 11.75 -1.68 -12.25
CA ASP A 97 11.89 -3.14 -12.45
C ASP A 97 10.83 -3.96 -11.69
N GLY A 98 10.04 -3.31 -10.83
CA GLY A 98 9.05 -3.97 -9.98
C GLY A 98 9.64 -4.78 -8.83
N ALA A 99 10.96 -4.66 -8.59
CA ALA A 99 11.69 -5.35 -7.53
C ALA A 99 12.32 -4.35 -6.55
N ALA A 100 13.06 -3.37 -7.07
CA ALA A 100 13.70 -2.34 -6.29
C ALA A 100 12.82 -1.09 -6.25
N PHE A 101 12.24 -0.81 -5.09
CA PHE A 101 11.45 0.39 -4.85
C PHE A 101 12.31 1.52 -4.31
N ASN A 102 11.95 2.74 -4.69
CA ASN A 102 12.60 3.96 -4.25
C ASN A 102 11.56 4.97 -3.76
N ALA A 103 11.84 5.63 -2.64
CA ALA A 103 11.10 6.78 -2.15
C ALA A 103 11.71 8.08 -2.68
N LEU A 104 10.95 9.17 -2.55
CA LEU A 104 11.44 10.51 -2.83
C LEU A 104 12.44 10.96 -1.74
N GLY A 105 13.68 11.19 -2.11
CA GLY A 105 14.70 11.82 -1.25
C GLY A 105 14.97 13.28 -1.61
N ILE A 106 15.95 13.88 -0.94
CA ILE A 106 16.39 15.25 -1.23
C ILE A 106 17.26 15.22 -2.49
N GLY A 107 16.71 15.67 -3.62
CA GLY A 107 17.43 15.81 -4.89
C GLY A 107 17.68 14.50 -5.65
N ALA A 108 17.29 13.35 -5.11
CA ALA A 108 17.39 12.05 -5.77
C ALA A 108 16.38 11.05 -5.18
N LEU A 109 16.12 9.98 -5.93
CA LEU A 109 15.39 8.80 -5.42
C LEU A 109 16.29 8.02 -4.46
N VAL A 110 15.71 7.49 -3.37
CA VAL A 110 16.42 6.71 -2.35
C VAL A 110 15.78 5.33 -2.23
N PRO A 111 16.55 4.23 -2.24
CA PRO A 111 16.01 2.89 -2.07
C PRO A 111 15.17 2.74 -0.81
N THR A 112 14.06 2.01 -0.90
CA THR A 112 13.16 1.75 0.23
C THR A 112 12.52 0.37 0.13
N THR A 113 12.24 -0.21 1.29
CA THR A 113 11.54 -1.49 1.44
C THR A 113 10.20 -1.32 2.17
N ALA A 114 9.72 -0.08 2.31
CA ALA A 114 8.52 0.27 3.05
C ALA A 114 7.64 1.24 2.25
N GLY A 115 6.38 1.36 2.67
CA GLY A 115 5.42 2.26 2.02
C GLY A 115 4.62 1.64 0.88
N TYR A 116 4.78 0.34 0.64
CA TYR A 116 4.01 -0.44 -0.32
C TYR A 116 3.73 -1.83 0.26
N LEU A 117 2.64 -2.45 -0.21
CA LEU A 117 2.35 -3.86 0.08
C LEU A 117 2.92 -4.70 -1.05
N GLU A 118 3.63 -5.75 -0.70
CA GLU A 118 4.12 -6.76 -1.62
C GLU A 118 3.36 -8.05 -1.37
N LEU A 119 2.89 -8.67 -2.45
CA LEU A 119 2.21 -9.95 -2.42
C LEU A 119 3.00 -10.91 -3.32
N PRO A 120 4.01 -11.60 -2.78
CA PRO A 120 4.80 -12.52 -3.58
C PRO A 120 4.01 -13.81 -3.79
N ILE A 121 3.61 -14.04 -5.04
CA ILE A 121 2.84 -15.20 -5.46
C ILE A 121 3.78 -16.19 -6.13
N ASN A 122 3.87 -17.39 -5.57
CA ASN A 122 4.66 -18.49 -6.06
C ASN A 122 3.75 -19.47 -6.78
N PHE A 123 4.28 -20.06 -7.85
CA PHE A 123 3.59 -21.07 -8.62
C PHE A 123 4.45 -22.32 -8.71
N ARG A 124 3.83 -23.50 -8.60
CA ARG A 124 4.46 -24.78 -8.91
C ARG A 124 3.51 -25.66 -9.71
N SER A 125 4.06 -26.65 -10.38
CA SER A 125 3.30 -27.68 -11.08
C SER A 125 4.04 -29.00 -11.03
N ASN A 126 3.29 -30.09 -10.91
CA ASN A 126 3.78 -31.45 -11.07
C ASN A 126 3.51 -32.03 -12.47
N THR A 127 2.77 -31.30 -13.31
CA THR A 127 2.31 -31.75 -14.63
C THR A 127 2.77 -30.86 -15.78
N ALA A 128 3.08 -29.59 -15.49
CA ALA A 128 3.63 -28.63 -16.44
C ALA A 128 5.12 -28.39 -16.17
N ASP A 129 5.92 -28.34 -17.24
CA ASP A 129 7.36 -28.06 -17.19
C ASP A 129 7.67 -26.55 -17.15
N ARG A 130 6.68 -25.71 -17.45
CA ARG A 130 6.78 -24.25 -17.50
C ARG A 130 5.44 -23.60 -17.23
N ILE A 131 5.50 -22.37 -16.72
CA ILE A 131 4.34 -21.48 -16.60
C ILE A 131 4.62 -20.28 -17.50
N LEU A 132 3.72 -20.05 -18.46
CA LEU A 132 3.82 -18.94 -19.41
C LEU A 132 2.92 -17.80 -18.94
N TRP A 133 3.50 -16.63 -18.73
CA TRP A 133 2.76 -15.40 -18.51
C TRP A 133 2.47 -14.74 -19.85
N ASP A 134 1.21 -14.64 -20.22
CA ASP A 134 0.79 -14.02 -21.49
C ASP A 134 0.47 -12.52 -21.31
N SER A 135 -0.45 -12.21 -20.40
CA SER A 135 -0.89 -10.84 -20.16
C SER A 135 -1.39 -10.61 -18.73
N VAL A 136 -1.42 -9.34 -18.33
CA VAL A 136 -2.07 -8.89 -17.11
C VAL A 136 -2.93 -7.68 -17.44
N THR A 137 -4.16 -7.69 -16.96
CA THR A 137 -5.09 -6.56 -17.11
C THR A 137 -5.37 -5.99 -15.74
N LEU A 138 -5.00 -4.72 -15.55
CA LEU A 138 -5.33 -3.95 -14.37
C LEU A 138 -6.28 -2.83 -14.81
N SER A 139 -7.33 -2.59 -14.04
CA SER A 139 -8.29 -1.53 -14.34
C SER A 139 -8.84 -0.94 -13.06
N SER A 140 -9.21 0.34 -13.11
CA SER A 140 -10.03 0.94 -12.07
C SER A 140 -10.95 2.00 -12.68
N VAL A 141 -11.90 2.48 -11.89
CA VAL A 141 -12.71 3.63 -12.29
C VAL A 141 -11.85 4.88 -12.23
N ALA A 142 -11.67 5.53 -13.38
CA ALA A 142 -10.95 6.79 -13.47
C ALA A 142 -11.62 7.86 -12.60
N SER A 143 -10.80 8.62 -11.87
CA SER A 143 -11.23 9.76 -11.06
C SER A 143 -10.46 11.01 -11.46
N ASN A 144 -11.08 12.18 -11.26
CA ASN A 144 -10.41 13.45 -11.54
C ASN A 144 -9.61 13.90 -10.32
N TRP A 145 -8.33 14.20 -10.54
CA TRP A 145 -7.47 14.83 -9.54
C TRP A 145 -6.99 16.19 -10.04
N LEU A 146 -6.92 17.16 -9.13
CA LEU A 146 -6.41 18.50 -9.39
C LEU A 146 -5.00 18.58 -8.80
N SER A 147 -4.00 18.90 -9.64
CA SER A 147 -2.64 19.10 -9.16
C SER A 147 -2.47 20.46 -8.49
N ASP A 148 -1.76 20.50 -7.36
CA ASP A 148 -1.43 21.73 -6.66
C ASP A 148 -0.21 22.45 -7.25
N VAL A 149 0.63 21.71 -7.99
CA VAL A 149 1.89 22.21 -8.57
C VAL A 149 1.99 21.86 -10.05
N SER A 150 2.78 22.64 -10.79
CA SER A 150 3.11 22.29 -12.17
C SER A 150 4.01 21.05 -12.19
N PHE A 151 3.72 20.10 -13.08
CA PHE A 151 4.57 18.94 -13.29
C PHE A 151 4.42 18.41 -14.72
N THR A 152 5.43 17.67 -15.20
CA THR A 152 5.38 16.97 -16.49
C THR A 152 4.66 15.65 -16.31
N TYR A 153 3.57 15.44 -17.05
CA TYR A 153 2.78 14.21 -17.01
C TYR A 153 3.35 13.16 -17.98
N VAL A 154 2.82 11.93 -17.93
CA VAL A 154 3.31 10.79 -18.74
C VAL A 154 3.11 10.98 -20.25
N ASP A 155 2.33 11.98 -20.66
CA ASP A 155 2.15 12.41 -22.05
C ASP A 155 3.18 13.48 -22.48
N ASP A 156 4.23 13.69 -21.68
CA ASP A 156 5.25 14.74 -21.80
C ASP A 156 4.72 16.18 -21.77
N ALA A 157 3.43 16.37 -21.48
CA ALA A 157 2.83 17.69 -21.35
C ALA A 157 2.98 18.23 -19.92
N VAL A 158 3.30 19.51 -19.81
CA VAL A 158 3.27 20.21 -18.51
C VAL A 158 1.81 20.45 -18.11
N LYS A 159 1.39 19.88 -16.98
CA LYS A 159 0.08 20.15 -16.38
C LYS A 159 0.22 21.30 -15.39
N ALA A 160 -0.50 22.38 -15.63
CA ALA A 160 -0.52 23.54 -14.72
C ALA A 160 -1.33 23.22 -13.45
N PRO A 161 -1.13 23.98 -12.35
CA PRO A 161 -1.93 23.82 -11.14
C PRO A 161 -3.42 23.97 -11.44
N SER A 162 -4.27 23.25 -10.71
CA SER A 162 -5.72 23.20 -10.90
C SER A 162 -6.20 22.66 -12.26
N THR A 163 -5.31 22.10 -13.08
CA THR A 163 -5.72 21.34 -14.27
C THR A 163 -6.18 19.95 -13.83
N ALA A 164 -7.41 19.56 -14.21
CA ALA A 164 -7.91 18.22 -13.94
C ALA A 164 -7.17 17.18 -14.77
N ILE A 165 -6.66 16.15 -14.09
CA ILE A 165 -6.10 14.96 -14.73
C ILE A 165 -6.88 13.73 -14.32
N SER A 166 -7.03 12.79 -15.25
CA SER A 166 -7.62 11.50 -15.00
C SER A 166 -6.59 10.62 -14.29
N ILE A 167 -6.89 10.20 -13.07
CA ILE A 167 -6.09 9.24 -12.30
C ILE A 167 -6.80 7.89 -12.26
N ASP A 168 -6.02 6.83 -12.40
CA ASP A 168 -6.48 5.45 -12.38
C ASP A 168 -5.68 4.72 -11.28
N ALA A 169 -6.38 4.13 -10.31
CA ALA A 169 -5.76 3.40 -9.20
C ALA A 169 -4.96 2.18 -9.66
N SER A 170 -5.26 1.61 -10.84
CA SER A 170 -4.44 0.55 -11.44
C SER A 170 -3.00 1.00 -11.68
N ASN A 171 -2.77 2.29 -11.92
CA ASN A 171 -1.42 2.87 -12.09
C ASN A 171 -0.61 2.87 -10.78
N ALA A 172 -1.22 2.59 -9.62
CA ALA A 172 -0.51 2.42 -8.35
C ALA A 172 0.00 0.98 -8.14
N MET A 173 -0.51 0.01 -8.91
CA MET A 173 -0.08 -1.38 -8.82
C MET A 173 1.17 -1.63 -9.69
N ARG A 174 2.04 -2.51 -9.23
CA ARG A 174 3.20 -3.00 -9.99
C ARG A 174 3.16 -4.52 -9.95
N VAL A 175 3.42 -5.14 -11.10
CA VAL A 175 3.47 -6.58 -11.26
C VAL A 175 4.77 -6.91 -11.97
N ALA A 176 5.58 -7.75 -11.37
CA ALA A 176 6.86 -8.17 -11.91
C ALA A 176 7.06 -9.67 -11.71
N ILE A 177 7.78 -10.29 -12.64
CA ILE A 177 8.16 -11.70 -12.57
C ILE A 177 9.60 -11.74 -12.05
N LEU A 178 9.75 -12.06 -10.78
CA LEU A 178 11.05 -12.11 -10.11
C LEU A 178 11.69 -13.50 -10.30
N GLY A 179 12.07 -13.78 -11.54
CA GLY A 179 12.93 -14.91 -11.91
C GLY A 179 12.35 -16.32 -11.72
N GLN A 180 13.11 -17.29 -12.23
CA GLN A 180 12.87 -18.72 -12.09
C GLN A 180 13.68 -19.23 -10.89
N LEU A 181 13.01 -19.74 -9.85
CA LEU A 181 13.65 -20.60 -8.84
C LEU A 181 14.17 -21.85 -9.57
N THR A 182 15.43 -21.80 -10.01
CA THR A 182 16.00 -22.83 -10.89
C THR A 182 16.55 -24.00 -10.07
N ALA A 183 15.99 -25.19 -10.34
CA ALA A 183 16.61 -26.51 -10.27
C ALA A 183 17.06 -27.05 -8.89
N GLY A 184 16.09 -27.47 -8.08
CA GLY A 184 16.22 -28.67 -7.25
C GLY A 184 15.34 -29.75 -7.84
N ALA A 185 15.91 -30.94 -8.11
CA ALA A 185 15.29 -32.08 -8.77
C ALA A 185 13.79 -32.25 -8.44
N ASN A 186 12.97 -32.48 -9.47
CA ASN A 186 11.65 -33.10 -9.42
C ASN A 186 11.10 -33.21 -7.98
N VAL A 187 10.40 -32.18 -7.52
CA VAL A 187 9.43 -32.43 -6.46
C VAL A 187 8.28 -33.14 -7.16
N VAL A 188 8.37 -34.47 -7.14
CA VAL A 188 7.34 -35.42 -7.58
C VAL A 188 6.02 -35.10 -6.89
#